data_AF-A0A7J7I0G7-F1
#
_entry.id   AF-A0A7J7I0G7-F1
#
_cell.length_a   1.000
_cell.length_b   1.000
_cell.length_c   1.000
_cell.angle_alpha   90.00
_cell.angle_beta   90.00
_cell.angle_gamma   90.00
#
_symmetry.space_group_name_H-M   'P 1'
#
loop_
_entity.id
_entity.type
_entity.pdbx_description
1 polymer ?
#
loop_
_entity_poly.entity_id
_entity_poly.type
_entity_poly.pdbx_seq_one_letter_code
_entity_poly.pdbx_strand_id
1 'polypeptide(L)'
;MDKFKSIGNDLIFFIPILHTHMPTSIISLEVEKKMIRALDLLKSFRTLLRTDVAANKFLRELINGTADVRNRINGFMKLSSVKAECLQVLKFLRETFSALNTTDKFVIRSFCLQNACLIFCTASSSAKLCIEEENPLELLVIDEAAQLKKCESTIPLQLSGIRHAILVGDERQLPSMVQSKICPNVEFGRSLFERLVLLGHKKHLLSIQYRMHPSISMFPNREFYDNMISDGPNVKERTYERPFLQGSMYGSYSFINVSYGQEGFDNRHSTKNTVEVAVAADIVARLFKGTSFNLRRQNRRLELVAYHHTRLKYLHLNKNLEKRTTHANSDFSVSVRSVDGFQGGKEDVIIISTVRCNGRGSMGFLSNHQRANVVLTRARHCLWILGNGVTLINSGSVWKKLVVDAKAQGCFYDANDDKNLAQAVGGALVELNQLDILLKPGSFLFSNTRWNHAIRLYTLSQFEFLIDEAIINGKNMNFMRIRRRYIDVVEAFSDHLQRSLPLRNLCAIQRKFSATESDLGIFTVLVEITRASNESNSNPRNGREKEKRVEKVRKFS
;
A
#
# COMPACT_ATOMS: atom_id res chain seq x y z
N MET A 1 -45.27 -21.16 -28.27
CA MET A 1 -44.55 -20.97 -27.00
C MET A 1 -43.23 -20.22 -27.21
N ASP A 2 -42.51 -20.48 -28.30
CA ASP A 2 -41.15 -19.97 -28.51
C ASP A 2 -41.08 -18.46 -28.78
N LYS A 3 -42.08 -17.88 -29.47
CA LYS A 3 -42.20 -16.42 -29.62
C LYS A 3 -42.34 -15.69 -28.27
N PHE A 4 -43.09 -16.26 -27.33
CA PHE A 4 -43.21 -15.69 -25.98
C PHE A 4 -41.93 -15.91 -25.15
N LYS A 5 -41.23 -17.04 -25.33
CA LYS A 5 -39.92 -17.26 -24.67
C LYS A 5 -38.86 -16.26 -25.12
N SER A 6 -38.85 -15.83 -26.37
CA SER A 6 -37.94 -14.77 -26.82
C SER A 6 -38.42 -13.40 -26.32
N ILE A 7 -39.53 -12.89 -26.87
CA ILE A 7 -39.98 -11.51 -26.63
C ILE A 7 -40.38 -11.26 -25.17
N GLY A 8 -41.01 -12.24 -24.51
CA GLY A 8 -41.45 -12.10 -23.12
C GLY A 8 -40.27 -12.06 -22.14
N ASN A 9 -39.19 -12.80 -22.40
CA ASN A 9 -37.99 -12.74 -21.56
C ASN A 9 -37.26 -11.41 -21.74
N ASP A 10 -37.18 -10.92 -22.97
CA ASP A 10 -36.59 -9.61 -23.26
C ASP A 10 -37.35 -8.50 -22.53
N LEU A 11 -38.69 -8.49 -22.57
CA LEU A 11 -39.50 -7.52 -21.84
C LEU A 11 -39.30 -7.61 -20.31
N ILE A 12 -39.25 -8.83 -19.75
CA ILE A 12 -38.99 -9.04 -18.32
C ILE A 12 -37.60 -8.51 -17.93
N PHE A 13 -36.63 -8.58 -18.83
CA PHE A 13 -35.28 -8.06 -18.62
C PHE A 13 -35.18 -6.54 -18.79
N PHE A 14 -35.83 -5.96 -19.80
CA PHE A 14 -35.71 -4.54 -20.14
C PHE A 14 -36.61 -3.62 -19.31
N ILE A 15 -37.78 -4.06 -18.86
CA ILE A 15 -38.69 -3.22 -18.05
C ILE A 15 -38.00 -2.71 -16.76
N PRO A 16 -37.30 -3.54 -15.97
CA PRO A 16 -36.54 -3.07 -14.82
C PRO A 16 -35.46 -2.06 -15.18
N ILE A 17 -34.73 -2.28 -16.29
CA ILE A 17 -33.67 -1.38 -16.75
C ILE A 17 -34.25 -0.01 -17.11
N LEU A 18 -35.36 0.02 -17.85
CA LEU A 18 -36.06 1.27 -18.17
C LEU A 18 -36.56 1.96 -16.91
N HIS A 19 -37.13 1.21 -15.96
CA HIS A 19 -37.58 1.77 -14.68
C HIS A 19 -36.45 2.42 -13.88
N THR A 20 -35.27 1.79 -13.84
CA THR A 20 -34.14 2.31 -13.06
C THR A 20 -33.36 3.44 -13.73
N HIS A 21 -33.37 3.53 -15.06
CA HIS A 21 -32.49 4.44 -15.80
C HIS A 21 -33.20 5.56 -16.56
N MET A 22 -34.53 5.52 -16.66
CA MET A 22 -35.28 6.60 -17.30
C MET A 22 -35.50 7.78 -16.34
N PRO A 23 -35.54 9.02 -16.86
CA PRO A 23 -35.85 10.19 -16.05
C PRO A 23 -37.21 10.10 -15.35
N THR A 24 -37.28 10.57 -14.10
CA THR A 24 -38.52 10.68 -13.33
C THR A 24 -39.50 11.70 -13.92
N SER A 25 -39.02 12.62 -14.77
CA SER A 25 -39.88 13.51 -15.57
C SER A 25 -40.78 12.73 -16.54
N ILE A 26 -40.41 11.50 -16.87
CA ILE A 26 -41.07 10.67 -17.90
C ILE A 26 -41.77 9.47 -17.26
N ILE A 27 -41.15 8.88 -16.23
CA ILE A 27 -41.81 7.86 -15.42
C ILE A 27 -42.61 8.55 -14.32
N SER A 28 -43.87 8.86 -14.63
CA SER A 28 -44.84 9.20 -13.59
C SER A 28 -45.14 7.99 -12.70
N LEU A 29 -45.68 8.23 -11.50
CA LEU A 29 -46.09 7.16 -10.58
C LEU A 29 -47.10 6.19 -11.24
N GLU A 30 -47.91 6.68 -12.17
CA GLU A 30 -48.83 5.83 -12.94
C GLU A 30 -48.08 4.90 -13.89
N VAL A 31 -47.12 5.44 -14.65
CA VAL A 31 -46.29 4.67 -15.58
C VAL A 31 -45.50 3.61 -14.83
N GLU A 32 -44.92 3.95 -13.67
CA GLU A 32 -44.21 3.02 -12.80
C GLU A 32 -45.11 1.85 -12.36
N LYS A 33 -46.31 2.15 -11.83
CA LYS A 33 -47.27 1.11 -11.43
C LYS A 33 -47.64 0.20 -12.59
N LYS A 34 -47.79 0.75 -13.80
CA LYS A 34 -48.08 -0.02 -15.02
C LYS A 34 -46.88 -0.87 -15.44
N MET A 35 -45.64 -0.40 -15.30
CA MET A 35 -44.42 -1.17 -15.57
C MET A 35 -44.28 -2.37 -14.62
N ILE A 36 -44.47 -2.16 -13.32
CA ILE A 36 -44.46 -3.24 -12.31
C ILE A 36 -45.59 -4.24 -12.61
N ARG A 37 -46.80 -3.74 -12.89
CA ARG A 37 -47.95 -4.58 -13.23
C ARG A 37 -47.71 -5.40 -14.50
N ALA A 38 -47.09 -4.82 -15.53
CA ALA A 38 -46.71 -5.53 -16.75
C ALA A 38 -45.76 -6.69 -16.45
N LEU A 39 -44.78 -6.47 -15.57
CA LEU A 39 -43.79 -7.48 -15.20
C LEU A 39 -44.44 -8.66 -14.43
N ASP A 40 -45.37 -8.37 -13.52
CA ASP A 40 -46.14 -9.40 -12.80
C ASP A 40 -47.07 -10.18 -13.73
N LEU A 41 -47.74 -9.50 -14.66
CA LEU A 41 -48.62 -10.11 -15.66
C LEU A 41 -47.82 -10.99 -16.63
N LEU A 42 -46.64 -10.55 -17.08
CA LEU A 42 -45.75 -11.35 -17.94
C LEU A 42 -45.24 -12.60 -17.22
N LYS A 43 -44.87 -12.50 -15.94
CA LYS A 43 -44.46 -13.65 -15.12
C LYS A 43 -45.62 -14.63 -14.92
N SER A 44 -46.81 -14.13 -14.60
CA SER A 44 -48.02 -14.92 -14.41
C SER A 44 -48.49 -15.58 -15.71
N PHE A 45 -48.40 -14.88 -16.83
CA PHE A 45 -48.70 -15.45 -18.15
C PHE A 45 -47.70 -16.55 -18.52
N ARG A 46 -46.41 -16.40 -18.16
CA ARG A 46 -45.38 -17.44 -18.35
C ARG A 46 -45.67 -18.71 -17.55
N THR A 47 -46.10 -18.59 -16.30
CA THR A 47 -46.43 -19.76 -15.46
C THR A 47 -47.66 -20.47 -16.00
N LEU A 48 -48.71 -19.73 -16.36
CA LEU A 48 -49.94 -20.28 -16.94
C LEU A 48 -49.70 -20.97 -18.30
N LEU A 49 -48.85 -20.39 -19.15
CA LEU A 49 -48.44 -21.04 -20.41
C LEU A 49 -47.67 -22.35 -20.19
N ARG A 50 -46.84 -22.42 -19.14
CA ARG A 50 -46.11 -23.65 -18.80
C ARG A 50 -47.04 -24.75 -18.29
N THR A 51 -48.02 -24.40 -17.45
CA THR A 51 -49.02 -25.34 -16.94
C THR A 51 -49.93 -25.86 -18.05
N ASP A 52 -50.36 -25.02 -18.99
CA ASP A 52 -51.26 -25.41 -20.08
C ASP A 52 -50.56 -26.24 -21.17
N VAL A 53 -49.28 -25.96 -21.46
CA VAL A 53 -48.47 -26.81 -22.36
C VAL A 53 -48.09 -28.14 -21.71
N ALA A 54 -47.82 -28.16 -20.40
CA ALA A 54 -47.60 -29.41 -19.66
C ALA A 54 -48.87 -30.28 -19.66
N ALA A 55 -50.05 -29.67 -19.43
CA ALA A 55 -51.33 -30.34 -19.53
C ALA A 55 -51.62 -30.88 -20.95
N ASN A 56 -51.28 -30.11 -22.00
CA ASN A 56 -51.40 -30.56 -23.39
C ASN A 56 -50.40 -31.66 -23.79
N LYS A 57 -49.23 -31.74 -23.15
CA LYS A 57 -48.25 -32.82 -23.38
C LYS A 57 -48.68 -34.12 -22.69
N PHE A 58 -49.23 -34.02 -21.48
CA PHE A 58 -49.88 -35.13 -20.75
C PHE A 58 -51.18 -35.62 -21.43
N LEU A 59 -51.81 -34.77 -22.23
CA LEU A 59 -53.04 -35.07 -22.96
C LEU A 59 -52.89 -36.12 -24.07
N ARG A 60 -51.69 -36.31 -24.64
CA ARG A 60 -51.44 -37.44 -25.54
C ARG A 60 -51.50 -38.78 -24.80
N GLU A 61 -51.40 -38.80 -23.48
CA GLU A 61 -51.42 -40.01 -22.65
C GLU A 61 -52.76 -40.24 -21.91
N LEU A 62 -53.71 -39.29 -21.95
CA LEU A 62 -54.88 -39.28 -21.04
C LEU A 62 -56.25 -39.09 -21.72
N ILE A 63 -56.44 -39.61 -22.94
CA ILE A 63 -57.72 -39.55 -23.66
C ILE A 63 -58.87 -40.37 -23.00
N ASN A 64 -58.68 -40.94 -21.80
CA ASN A 64 -59.67 -41.83 -21.16
C ASN A 64 -60.37 -41.29 -19.89
N GLY A 65 -60.38 -39.98 -19.59
CA GLY A 65 -61.02 -39.47 -18.35
C GLY A 65 -61.73 -38.12 -18.45
N THR A 66 -63.00 -38.07 -18.05
CA THR A 66 -63.94 -36.93 -18.20
C THR A 66 -63.87 -35.85 -17.11
N ALA A 67 -62.98 -35.98 -16.11
CA ALA A 67 -62.90 -35.05 -14.96
C ALA A 67 -62.15 -33.73 -15.25
N ASP A 68 -61.42 -33.62 -16.36
CA ASP A 68 -60.44 -32.54 -16.58
C ASP A 68 -60.97 -31.35 -17.42
N VAL A 69 -62.20 -31.40 -17.92
CA VAL A 69 -62.72 -30.38 -18.86
C VAL A 69 -63.07 -29.06 -18.14
N ARG A 70 -63.69 -29.11 -16.95
CA ARG A 70 -64.12 -27.91 -16.22
C ARG A 70 -62.93 -27.09 -15.70
N ASN A 71 -61.90 -27.74 -15.19
CA ASN A 71 -60.67 -27.08 -14.73
C ASN A 71 -59.88 -26.46 -15.89
N ARG A 72 -59.90 -27.08 -17.08
CA ARG A 72 -59.32 -26.49 -18.30
C ARG A 72 -60.08 -25.26 -18.79
N ILE A 73 -61.41 -25.25 -18.75
CA ILE A 73 -62.20 -24.07 -19.10
C ILE A 73 -61.85 -22.89 -18.18
N ASN A 74 -61.74 -23.13 -16.87
CA ASN A 74 -61.30 -22.10 -15.92
C ASN A 74 -59.85 -21.64 -16.16
N GLY A 75 -58.93 -22.56 -16.47
CA GLY A 75 -57.55 -22.23 -16.82
C GLY A 75 -57.44 -21.39 -18.10
N PHE A 76 -58.21 -21.73 -19.13
CA PHE A 76 -58.25 -21.01 -20.40
C PHE A 76 -58.88 -19.62 -20.27
N MET A 77 -59.95 -19.50 -19.47
CA MET A 77 -60.58 -18.21 -19.14
C MET A 77 -59.62 -17.31 -18.33
N LYS A 78 -58.84 -17.88 -17.41
CA LYS A 78 -57.82 -17.14 -16.67
C LYS A 78 -56.65 -16.71 -17.56
N LEU A 79 -56.21 -17.58 -18.47
CA LEU A 79 -55.18 -17.27 -19.45
C LEU A 79 -55.61 -16.16 -20.43
N SER A 80 -56.86 -16.21 -20.91
CA SER A 80 -57.41 -15.18 -21.82
C SER A 80 -57.55 -13.83 -21.12
N SER A 81 -57.99 -13.82 -19.85
CA SER A 81 -58.07 -12.62 -19.02
C SER A 81 -56.70 -11.98 -18.78
N VAL A 82 -55.70 -12.76 -18.34
CA VAL A 82 -54.34 -12.26 -18.09
C VAL A 82 -53.70 -11.77 -19.39
N LYS A 83 -53.96 -12.44 -20.52
CA LYS A 83 -53.48 -11.99 -21.84
C LYS A 83 -54.09 -10.64 -22.22
N ALA A 84 -55.39 -10.46 -22.04
CA ALA A 84 -56.07 -9.20 -22.37
C ALA A 84 -55.55 -8.04 -21.53
N GLU A 85 -55.43 -8.24 -20.21
CA GLU A 85 -54.89 -7.22 -19.29
C GLU A 85 -53.42 -6.89 -19.63
N CYS A 86 -52.59 -7.91 -19.88
CA CYS A 86 -51.19 -7.73 -20.26
C CYS A 86 -51.06 -6.92 -21.56
N LEU A 87 -51.88 -7.22 -22.57
CA LEU A 87 -51.91 -6.46 -23.83
C LEU A 87 -52.34 -5.01 -23.63
N GLN A 88 -53.32 -4.74 -22.76
CA GLN A 88 -53.76 -3.39 -22.46
C GLN A 88 -52.64 -2.57 -21.80
N VAL A 89 -51.96 -3.14 -20.80
CA VAL A 89 -50.84 -2.47 -20.11
C VAL A 89 -49.66 -2.25 -21.07
N LEU A 90 -49.31 -3.24 -21.89
CA LEU A 90 -48.21 -3.10 -22.87
C LEU A 90 -48.52 -2.07 -23.95
N LYS A 91 -49.79 -1.93 -24.39
CA LYS A 91 -50.20 -0.86 -25.32
C LYS A 91 -50.02 0.52 -24.69
N PHE A 92 -50.46 0.70 -23.45
CA PHE A 92 -50.27 1.95 -22.71
C PHE A 92 -48.78 2.31 -22.59
N LEU A 93 -47.93 1.36 -22.20
CA LEU A 93 -46.48 1.60 -22.10
C LEU A 93 -45.87 1.93 -23.47
N ARG A 94 -46.29 1.25 -24.54
CA ARG A 94 -45.82 1.54 -25.90
C ARG A 94 -46.19 2.96 -26.34
N GLU A 95 -47.40 3.42 -26.05
CA GLU A 95 -47.84 4.78 -26.36
C GLU A 95 -47.05 5.82 -25.57
N THR A 96 -46.83 5.56 -24.28
CA THR A 96 -46.03 6.42 -23.38
C THR A 96 -44.59 6.59 -23.89
N PHE A 97 -43.95 5.50 -24.32
CA PHE A 97 -42.57 5.53 -24.82
C PHE A 97 -42.46 5.67 -26.35
N SER A 98 -43.55 6.03 -27.04
CA SER A 98 -43.56 6.13 -28.50
C SER A 98 -42.57 7.18 -29.03
N ALA A 99 -42.36 8.27 -28.28
CA ALA A 99 -41.37 9.31 -28.58
C ALA A 99 -39.91 8.81 -28.50
N LEU A 100 -39.67 7.64 -27.90
CA LEU A 100 -38.35 7.04 -27.70
C LEU A 100 -38.03 5.90 -28.66
N ASN A 101 -38.84 5.74 -29.72
CA ASN A 101 -38.68 4.66 -30.68
C ASN A 101 -37.55 4.96 -31.69
N THR A 102 -36.34 5.16 -31.19
CA THR A 102 -35.13 5.38 -31.97
C THR A 102 -34.01 4.47 -31.47
N THR A 103 -33.22 3.98 -32.41
CA THR A 103 -31.98 3.24 -32.13
C THR A 103 -30.74 4.13 -32.24
N ASP A 104 -30.93 5.41 -32.57
CA ASP A 104 -29.84 6.36 -32.70
C ASP A 104 -29.28 6.74 -31.32
N LYS A 105 -28.01 6.41 -31.11
CA LYS A 105 -27.28 6.72 -29.87
C LYS A 105 -27.23 8.22 -29.59
N PHE A 106 -27.16 9.06 -30.62
CA PHE A 106 -27.13 10.51 -30.46
C PHE A 106 -28.46 11.03 -29.90
N VAL A 107 -29.58 10.57 -30.45
CA VAL A 107 -30.92 10.98 -29.99
C VAL A 107 -31.18 10.49 -28.56
N ILE A 108 -30.84 9.23 -28.26
CA ILE A 108 -30.94 8.70 -26.89
C ILE A 108 -30.07 9.50 -25.93
N ARG A 109 -28.83 9.84 -26.33
CA ARG A 109 -27.93 10.64 -25.50
C ARG A 109 -28.47 12.04 -25.24
N SER A 110 -28.96 12.72 -26.28
CA SER A 110 -29.52 14.08 -26.13
C SER A 110 -30.72 14.06 -25.20
N PHE A 111 -31.64 13.11 -25.42
CA PHE A 111 -32.80 12.89 -24.57
C PHE A 111 -32.42 12.68 -23.10
N CYS A 112 -31.43 11.82 -22.82
CA CYS A 112 -30.98 11.59 -21.44
C CYS A 112 -30.35 12.84 -20.81
N LEU A 113 -29.59 13.63 -21.57
CA LEU A 113 -28.95 14.85 -21.09
C LEU A 113 -29.96 15.96 -20.81
N GLN A 114 -30.91 16.18 -21.72
CA GLN A 114 -31.99 17.18 -21.56
C GLN A 114 -32.85 16.94 -20.33
N ASN A 115 -33.03 15.67 -19.95
CA ASN A 115 -33.85 15.27 -18.81
C ASN A 115 -33.04 14.98 -17.53
N ALA A 116 -31.70 15.12 -17.56
CA ALA A 116 -30.87 14.87 -16.40
C ALA A 116 -30.94 16.05 -15.41
N CYS A 117 -31.16 15.75 -14.13
CA CYS A 117 -31.04 16.75 -13.06
C CYS A 117 -29.59 16.99 -12.64
N LEU A 118 -28.73 15.97 -12.77
CA LEU A 118 -27.32 16.00 -12.40
C LEU A 118 -26.50 15.30 -13.48
N ILE A 119 -25.43 15.95 -13.94
CA ILE A 119 -24.51 15.40 -14.94
C ILE A 119 -23.13 15.25 -14.31
N PHE A 120 -22.67 14.01 -14.17
CA PHE A 120 -21.31 13.70 -13.71
C PHE A 120 -20.42 13.43 -14.92
N CYS A 121 -19.31 14.17 -15.01
CA CYS A 121 -18.32 14.01 -16.05
C CYS A 121 -16.94 14.41 -15.52
N THR A 122 -15.87 14.09 -16.27
CA THR A 122 -14.55 14.63 -15.96
C THR A 122 -14.42 16.03 -16.54
N ALA A 123 -13.55 16.86 -16.00
CA ALA A 123 -13.33 18.22 -16.51
C ALA A 123 -12.98 18.23 -18.00
N SER A 124 -12.26 17.22 -18.51
CA SER A 124 -11.97 17.12 -19.95
C SER A 124 -13.17 16.65 -20.77
N SER A 125 -13.97 15.71 -20.26
CA SER A 125 -15.13 15.20 -21.01
C SER A 125 -16.32 16.15 -21.02
N SER A 126 -16.34 17.17 -20.16
CA SER A 126 -17.36 18.23 -20.18
C SER A 126 -17.38 18.97 -21.51
N ALA A 127 -16.25 19.07 -22.22
CA ALA A 127 -16.20 19.64 -23.58
C ALA A 127 -17.10 18.91 -24.59
N LYS A 128 -17.51 17.67 -24.28
CA LYS A 128 -18.41 16.87 -25.13
C LYS A 128 -19.88 17.00 -24.71
N LEU A 129 -20.19 17.82 -23.71
CA LEU A 129 -21.58 18.12 -23.33
C LEU A 129 -22.10 19.17 -24.30
N CYS A 130 -22.93 18.71 -25.24
CA CYS A 130 -23.73 19.61 -26.07
C CYS A 130 -24.97 19.97 -25.26
N ILE A 131 -24.91 21.10 -24.54
CA ILE A 131 -26.05 21.63 -23.78
C ILE A 131 -26.75 22.61 -24.71
N GLU A 132 -28.03 22.36 -24.97
CA GLU A 132 -28.87 23.23 -25.78
C GLU A 132 -29.16 24.53 -25.01
N GLU A 133 -29.32 25.63 -25.74
CA GLU A 133 -29.57 26.96 -25.14
C GLU A 133 -30.87 27.02 -24.32
N GLU A 134 -31.82 26.13 -24.61
CA GLU A 134 -33.12 26.08 -23.94
C GLU A 134 -33.06 25.49 -22.52
N ASN A 135 -32.00 24.77 -22.17
CA ASN A 135 -31.82 24.20 -20.82
C ASN A 135 -30.36 24.33 -20.35
N PRO A 136 -29.89 25.55 -20.06
CA PRO A 136 -28.50 25.80 -19.69
C PRO A 136 -28.17 25.24 -18.31
N LEU A 137 -26.91 24.84 -18.11
CA LEU A 137 -26.42 24.49 -16.78
C LEU A 137 -26.03 25.75 -16.02
N GLU A 138 -26.75 26.06 -14.95
CA GLU A 138 -26.48 27.30 -14.18
C GLU A 138 -25.43 27.13 -13.07
N LEU A 139 -25.25 25.89 -12.58
CA LEU A 139 -24.37 25.56 -11.46
C LEU A 139 -23.33 24.51 -11.87
N LEU A 140 -22.07 24.86 -11.68
CA LEU A 140 -20.93 23.96 -11.83
C LEU A 140 -20.34 23.60 -10.47
N VAL A 141 -20.11 22.31 -10.22
CA VAL A 141 -19.31 21.86 -9.07
C VAL A 141 -18.11 21.10 -9.59
N ILE A 142 -16.91 21.55 -9.23
CA ILE A 142 -15.65 20.86 -9.55
C ILE A 142 -15.09 20.29 -8.25
N ASP A 143 -15.17 18.96 -8.12
CA ASP A 143 -14.51 18.24 -7.03
C ASP A 143 -13.04 17.97 -7.36
N GLU A 144 -12.21 17.83 -6.32
CA GLU A 144 -10.74 17.70 -6.42
C GLU A 144 -10.10 18.81 -7.30
N ALA A 145 -10.65 20.02 -7.26
CA ALA A 145 -10.25 21.15 -8.09
C ALA A 145 -8.77 21.55 -7.91
N ALA A 146 -8.18 21.26 -6.76
CA ALA A 146 -6.75 21.49 -6.48
C ALA A 146 -5.82 20.60 -7.32
N GLN A 147 -6.33 19.49 -7.88
CA GLN A 147 -5.57 18.53 -8.70
C GLN A 147 -5.62 18.84 -10.20
N LEU A 148 -6.51 19.74 -10.63
CA LEU A 148 -6.64 20.13 -12.01
C LEU A 148 -5.65 21.23 -12.37
N LYS A 149 -5.07 21.17 -13.56
CA LYS A 149 -4.35 22.31 -14.13
C LYS A 149 -5.33 23.45 -14.36
N LYS A 150 -4.86 24.69 -14.32
CA LYS A 150 -5.69 25.85 -14.63
C LYS A 150 -6.48 25.69 -15.95
N CYS A 151 -5.84 25.19 -17.00
CA CYS A 151 -6.48 24.96 -18.30
C CYS A 151 -7.54 23.85 -18.27
N GLU A 152 -7.41 22.85 -17.40
CA GLU A 152 -8.38 21.77 -17.25
C GLU A 152 -9.62 22.27 -16.50
N SER A 153 -9.44 23.09 -15.46
CA SER A 153 -10.56 23.72 -14.73
C SER A 153 -11.37 24.66 -15.62
N THR A 154 -10.77 25.27 -16.65
CA THR A 154 -11.47 26.19 -17.55
C THR A 154 -12.39 25.49 -18.55
N ILE A 155 -12.21 24.21 -18.82
CA ILE A 155 -13.04 23.46 -19.80
C ILE A 155 -14.51 23.44 -19.36
N PRO A 156 -14.88 23.00 -18.15
CA PRO A 156 -16.28 23.03 -17.71
C PRO A 156 -16.80 24.44 -17.45
N LEU A 157 -15.93 25.43 -17.22
CA LEU A 157 -16.33 26.83 -17.05
C LEU A 157 -16.78 27.49 -18.37
N GLN A 158 -16.49 26.88 -19.51
CA GLN A 158 -16.94 27.34 -20.83
C GLN A 158 -18.34 26.82 -21.21
N LEU A 159 -18.96 25.98 -20.38
CA LEU A 159 -20.32 25.49 -20.62
C LEU A 159 -21.31 26.67 -20.63
N SER A 160 -22.30 26.60 -21.52
CA SER A 160 -23.29 27.65 -21.71
C SER A 160 -24.16 27.82 -20.46
N GLY A 161 -24.31 29.08 -20.04
CA GLY A 161 -25.23 29.49 -18.96
C GLY A 161 -24.75 29.28 -17.54
N ILE A 162 -23.49 28.86 -17.32
CA ILE A 162 -22.91 28.76 -15.97
C ILE A 162 -22.91 30.14 -15.31
N ARG A 163 -23.63 30.27 -14.19
CA ARG A 163 -23.71 31.49 -13.38
C ARG A 163 -22.97 31.35 -12.06
N HIS A 164 -22.89 30.13 -11.53
CA HIS A 164 -22.26 29.82 -10.26
C HIS A 164 -21.30 28.64 -10.42
N ALA A 165 -20.10 28.76 -9.88
CA ALA A 165 -19.11 27.69 -9.86
C ALA A 165 -18.60 27.46 -8.42
N ILE A 166 -18.67 26.22 -7.96
CA ILE A 166 -18.16 25.77 -6.67
C ILE A 166 -16.93 24.90 -6.93
N LEU A 167 -15.78 25.35 -6.46
CA LEU A 167 -14.53 24.59 -6.53
C LEU A 167 -14.26 23.97 -5.16
N VAL A 168 -14.19 22.65 -5.09
CA VAL A 168 -13.88 21.89 -3.88
C VAL A 168 -12.52 21.24 -4.07
N GLY A 169 -11.59 21.48 -3.15
CA GLY A 169 -10.24 20.94 -3.23
C GLY A 169 -9.40 21.31 -2.02
N ASP A 170 -8.18 20.79 -1.99
CA ASP A 170 -7.21 21.04 -0.92
C ASP A 170 -5.86 21.44 -1.52
N GLU A 171 -5.50 22.73 -1.41
CA GLU A 171 -4.25 23.29 -1.92
C GLU A 171 -3.01 22.80 -1.15
N ARG A 172 -3.19 22.18 0.03
CA ARG A 172 -2.12 21.58 0.83
C ARG A 172 -1.80 20.15 0.40
N GLN A 173 -2.55 19.57 -0.54
CA GLN A 173 -2.29 18.24 -1.12
C GLN A 173 -1.59 18.34 -2.49
N LEU A 174 -1.40 17.19 -3.16
CA LEU A 174 -0.65 17.07 -4.41
C LEU A 174 -1.20 17.98 -5.52
N PRO A 175 -0.34 18.73 -6.23
CA PRO A 175 -0.72 19.53 -7.38
C PRO A 175 -0.91 18.62 -8.60
N SER A 176 -1.38 19.19 -9.71
CA SER A 176 -1.56 18.42 -10.94
C SER A 176 -0.26 17.82 -11.44
N MET A 177 -0.30 16.54 -11.85
CA MET A 177 0.87 15.85 -12.39
C MET A 177 1.20 16.38 -13.79
N VAL A 178 2.47 16.75 -14.00
CA VAL A 178 3.01 17.19 -15.29
C VAL A 178 4.26 16.39 -15.64
N GLN A 179 4.32 15.87 -16.87
CA GLN A 179 5.44 15.02 -17.31
C GLN A 179 6.72 15.82 -17.62
N SER A 180 6.56 17.03 -18.16
CA SER A 180 7.72 17.86 -18.53
C SER A 180 8.45 18.37 -17.30
N LYS A 181 9.77 18.21 -17.30
CA LYS A 181 10.66 18.66 -16.21
C LYS A 181 10.79 20.19 -16.12
N ILE A 182 10.37 20.92 -17.16
CA ILE A 182 10.41 22.40 -17.18
C ILE A 182 9.20 22.97 -16.46
N CYS A 183 8.06 22.26 -16.48
CA CYS A 183 6.78 22.72 -15.95
C CYS A 183 6.77 23.06 -14.44
N PRO A 184 7.50 22.36 -13.56
CA PRO A 184 7.63 22.76 -12.16
C PRO A 184 8.25 24.16 -11.98
N ASN A 185 9.21 24.54 -12.84
CA ASN A 185 9.89 25.84 -12.73
C ASN A 185 8.98 27.02 -13.12
N VAL A 186 7.94 26.74 -13.90
CA VAL A 186 6.93 27.73 -14.33
C VAL A 186 5.57 27.50 -13.66
N GLU A 187 5.53 26.64 -12.64
CA GLU A 187 4.34 26.32 -11.85
C GLU A 187 3.12 25.90 -12.68
N PHE A 188 3.34 25.26 -13.83
CA PHE A 188 2.23 24.87 -14.73
C PHE A 188 1.24 23.88 -14.09
N GLY A 189 1.70 23.12 -13.07
CA GLY A 189 0.86 22.24 -12.28
C GLY A 189 -0.05 22.94 -11.26
N ARG A 190 0.09 24.26 -11.07
CA ARG A 190 -0.77 25.05 -10.17
C ARG A 190 -2.22 25.03 -10.66
N SER A 191 -3.13 24.73 -9.74
CA SER A 191 -4.55 24.71 -10.03
C SER A 191 -5.17 26.10 -10.05
N LEU A 192 -6.34 26.21 -10.68
CA LEU A 192 -7.15 27.42 -10.59
C LEU A 192 -7.56 27.68 -9.12
N PHE A 193 -7.88 26.62 -8.37
CA PHE A 193 -8.24 26.70 -6.96
C PHE A 193 -7.10 27.31 -6.11
N GLU A 194 -5.89 26.76 -6.20
CA GLU A 194 -4.72 27.29 -5.50
C GLU A 194 -4.45 28.76 -5.87
N ARG A 195 -4.56 29.10 -7.17
CA ARG A 195 -4.37 30.48 -7.63
C ARG A 195 -5.39 31.44 -7.01
N LEU A 196 -6.67 31.06 -6.92
CA LEU A 196 -7.70 31.90 -6.32
C LEU A 196 -7.45 32.10 -4.82
N VAL A 197 -7.00 31.05 -4.11
CA VAL A 197 -6.60 31.15 -2.70
C VAL A 197 -5.44 32.13 -2.53
N LEU A 198 -4.41 32.06 -3.38
CA LEU A 198 -3.27 33.00 -3.35
C LEU A 198 -3.65 34.44 -3.64
N LEU A 199 -4.67 34.67 -4.47
CA LEU A 199 -5.23 35.99 -4.75
C LEU A 199 -6.11 36.54 -3.61
N GLY A 200 -6.29 35.79 -2.53
CA GLY A 200 -7.07 36.23 -1.36
C GLY A 200 -8.58 36.06 -1.50
N HIS A 201 -9.05 35.23 -2.46
CA HIS A 201 -10.47 34.88 -2.50
C HIS A 201 -10.87 34.15 -1.21
N LYS A 202 -12.03 34.53 -0.66
CA LYS A 202 -12.59 33.87 0.52
C LYS A 202 -12.83 32.40 0.21
N LYS A 203 -12.34 31.52 1.08
CA LYS A 203 -12.57 30.08 1.03
C LYS A 203 -13.31 29.62 2.28
N HIS A 204 -14.13 28.58 2.14
CA HIS A 204 -14.79 27.93 3.26
C HIS A 204 -13.98 26.69 3.65
N LEU A 205 -13.38 26.70 4.85
CA LEU A 205 -12.66 25.55 5.38
C LEU A 205 -13.62 24.56 6.03
N LEU A 206 -13.61 23.31 5.58
CA LEU A 206 -14.25 22.21 6.29
C LEU A 206 -13.36 21.77 7.46
N SER A 207 -13.66 22.23 8.66
CA SER A 207 -12.79 22.15 9.83
C SER A 207 -12.98 20.89 10.70
N ILE A 208 -13.71 19.87 10.24
CA ILE A 208 -13.92 18.63 10.99
C ILE A 208 -13.52 17.42 10.15
N GLN A 209 -12.61 16.59 10.67
CA GLN A 209 -12.18 15.34 10.04
C GLN A 209 -12.84 14.13 10.72
N TYR A 210 -13.34 13.20 9.92
CA TYR A 210 -14.09 12.02 10.37
C TYR A 210 -13.39 10.69 10.02
N ARG A 211 -12.09 10.71 9.71
CA ARG A 211 -11.37 9.59 9.09
C ARG A 211 -10.22 9.06 9.94
N MET A 212 -9.33 9.93 10.39
CA MET A 212 -8.09 9.53 11.03
C MET A 212 -8.29 9.41 12.53
N HIS A 213 -7.65 8.43 13.16
CA HIS A 213 -7.49 8.42 14.61
C HIS A 213 -6.80 9.73 15.07
N PRO A 214 -7.18 10.33 16.22
CA PRO A 214 -6.60 11.61 16.69
C PRO A 214 -5.07 11.65 16.75
N SER A 215 -4.42 10.53 17.09
CA SER A 215 -2.96 10.43 17.09
C SER A 215 -2.33 10.57 15.69
N ILE A 216 -3.07 10.22 14.64
CA ILE A 216 -2.64 10.33 13.24
C ILE A 216 -2.91 11.75 12.72
N SER A 217 -4.08 12.33 13.01
CA SER A 217 -4.46 13.66 12.51
C SER A 217 -3.68 14.81 13.16
N MET A 218 -3.19 14.62 14.38
CA MET A 218 -2.52 15.66 15.17
C MET A 218 -1.32 16.29 14.44
N PHE A 219 -0.39 15.50 13.91
CA PHE A 219 0.78 16.04 13.22
C PHE A 219 0.42 16.76 11.91
N PRO A 220 -0.35 16.16 10.97
CA PRO A 220 -0.76 16.85 9.75
C PRO A 220 -1.53 18.15 10.01
N ASN A 221 -2.43 18.15 10.99
CA ASN A 221 -3.20 19.34 11.35
C ASN A 221 -2.30 20.49 11.80
N ARG A 222 -1.32 20.21 12.66
CA ARG A 222 -0.36 21.20 13.15
C ARG A 222 0.59 21.70 12.06
N GLU A 223 1.08 20.80 11.21
CA GLU A 223 2.11 21.12 10.21
C GLU A 223 1.56 21.73 8.92
N PHE A 224 0.36 21.34 8.48
CA PHE A 224 -0.18 21.76 7.18
C PHE A 224 -1.42 22.65 7.25
N TYR A 225 -2.13 22.66 8.38
CA TYR A 225 -3.43 23.32 8.52
C TYR A 225 -3.54 24.24 9.73
N ASP A 226 -2.41 24.62 10.35
CA ASP A 226 -2.34 25.60 11.43
C ASP A 226 -3.27 25.29 12.63
N ASN A 227 -3.50 23.99 12.91
CA ASN A 227 -4.45 23.49 13.92
C ASN A 227 -5.92 23.88 13.71
N MET A 228 -6.31 24.24 12.48
CA MET A 228 -7.67 24.66 12.14
C MET A 228 -8.63 23.48 11.92
N ILE A 229 -8.14 22.23 11.94
CA ILE A 229 -8.96 21.02 11.79
C ILE A 229 -9.22 20.41 13.16
N SER A 230 -10.43 19.94 13.40
CA SER A 230 -10.86 19.25 14.60
C SER A 230 -11.27 17.81 14.30
N ASP A 231 -11.11 16.92 15.28
CA ASP A 231 -11.51 15.52 15.14
C ASP A 231 -13.01 15.35 15.46
N GLY A 232 -13.73 14.68 14.57
CA GLY A 232 -15.14 14.35 14.73
C GLY A 232 -15.40 13.36 15.88
N PRO A 233 -16.66 13.27 16.38
CA PRO A 233 -16.99 12.38 17.50
C PRO A 233 -16.71 10.91 17.18
N ASN A 234 -16.97 10.48 15.94
CA ASN A 234 -16.80 9.09 15.51
C ASN A 234 -15.37 8.56 15.65
N VAL A 235 -14.35 9.41 15.52
CA VAL A 235 -12.93 9.00 15.62
C VAL A 235 -12.37 9.10 17.04
N LYS A 236 -13.08 9.77 17.95
CA LYS A 236 -12.71 9.93 19.37
C LYS A 236 -13.25 8.81 20.24
N GLU A 237 -14.25 8.07 19.75
CA GLU A 237 -14.81 6.93 20.48
C GLU A 237 -13.79 5.80 20.59
N ARG A 238 -13.74 5.13 21.75
CA ARG A 238 -12.87 3.95 21.97
C ARG A 238 -13.17 2.80 21.01
N THR A 239 -14.39 2.74 20.47
CA THR A 239 -14.81 1.76 19.45
C THR A 239 -14.11 1.98 18.11
N TYR A 240 -13.55 3.17 17.88
CA TYR A 240 -12.77 3.51 16.69
C TYR A 240 -11.34 2.97 16.76
N GLU A 241 -10.80 2.76 17.96
CA GLU A 241 -9.49 2.13 18.16
C GLU A 241 -9.53 0.67 17.70
N ARG A 242 -8.63 0.32 16.78
CA ARG A 242 -8.52 -1.03 16.23
C ARG A 242 -7.08 -1.51 16.37
N PRO A 243 -6.72 -2.24 17.43
CA PRO A 243 -5.39 -2.82 17.55
C PRO A 243 -5.25 -4.01 16.59
N PHE A 244 -4.47 -3.83 15.53
CA PHE A 244 -4.21 -4.89 14.54
C PHE A 244 -3.07 -5.82 14.96
N LEU A 245 -2.10 -5.32 15.72
CA LEU A 245 -1.01 -6.08 16.31
C LEU A 245 -0.85 -5.71 17.79
N GLN A 246 -0.34 -6.64 18.59
CA GLN A 246 -0.05 -6.41 20.01
C GLN A 246 1.34 -5.76 20.19
N GLY A 247 1.44 -4.85 21.17
CA GLY A 247 2.67 -4.15 21.54
C GLY A 247 2.57 -2.65 21.31
N SER A 248 3.28 -1.87 22.13
CA SER A 248 3.30 -0.39 22.05
C SER A 248 3.78 0.12 20.69
N MET A 249 4.71 -0.60 20.05
CA MET A 249 5.21 -0.31 18.70
C MET A 249 4.11 -0.27 17.63
N TYR A 250 2.98 -0.94 17.84
CA TYR A 250 1.91 -1.08 16.84
C TYR A 250 0.62 -0.30 17.21
N GLY A 251 0.77 0.83 17.91
CA GLY A 251 -0.32 1.76 18.17
C GLY A 251 -0.89 2.42 16.91
N SER A 252 -1.85 3.33 17.06
CA SER A 252 -2.46 4.05 15.93
C SER A 252 -1.50 4.95 15.17
N TYR A 253 -0.44 5.43 15.82
CA TYR A 253 0.64 6.16 15.17
C TYR A 253 1.98 5.72 15.76
N SER A 254 2.89 5.27 14.89
CA SER A 254 4.22 4.83 15.29
C SER A 254 5.27 5.18 14.25
N PHE A 255 6.41 5.66 14.72
CA PHE A 255 7.64 5.74 13.95
C PHE A 255 8.57 4.59 14.36
N ILE A 256 8.90 3.70 13.43
CA ILE A 256 9.77 2.54 13.64
C ILE A 256 11.10 2.81 12.93
N ASN A 257 12.13 3.07 13.74
CA ASN A 257 13.47 3.36 13.29
C ASN A 257 14.16 2.11 12.72
N VAL A 258 14.66 2.22 11.49
CA VAL A 258 15.41 1.18 10.79
C VAL A 258 16.83 1.67 10.53
N SER A 259 17.72 1.43 11.49
CA SER A 259 19.07 2.01 11.54
C SER A 259 20.04 1.50 10.48
N TYR A 260 19.91 0.23 10.05
CA TYR A 260 20.92 -0.46 9.24
C TYR A 260 20.60 -0.56 7.74
N GLY A 261 19.57 0.15 7.26
CA GLY A 261 19.25 0.17 5.83
C GLY A 261 20.37 0.79 5.01
N GLN A 262 20.58 0.34 3.78
CA GLN A 262 21.37 1.07 2.79
C GLN A 262 20.50 1.36 1.57
N GLU A 263 20.68 2.55 0.98
CA GLU A 263 20.10 2.88 -0.31
C GLU A 263 20.80 2.08 -1.41
N GLY A 264 20.10 1.12 -2.00
CA GLY A 264 20.52 0.47 -3.23
C GLY A 264 19.75 1.02 -4.43
N PHE A 265 20.26 0.81 -5.64
CA PHE A 265 19.50 1.05 -6.86
C PHE A 265 18.94 -0.27 -7.43
N ASP A 266 17.79 -0.23 -8.08
CA ASP A 266 17.32 -1.30 -8.95
C ASP A 266 17.82 -1.10 -10.39
N ASN A 267 17.56 -2.08 -11.27
CA ASN A 267 17.96 -2.04 -12.69
C ASN A 267 17.30 -0.89 -13.47
N ARG A 268 16.37 -0.14 -12.85
CA ARG A 268 15.67 1.02 -13.42
C ARG A 268 16.06 2.32 -12.68
N HIS A 269 17.19 2.33 -11.97
CA HIS A 269 17.69 3.47 -11.19
C HIS A 269 16.75 3.97 -10.08
N SER A 270 15.79 3.15 -9.62
CA SER A 270 14.95 3.47 -8.46
C SER A 270 15.66 3.07 -7.16
N THR A 271 15.60 3.94 -6.14
CA THR A 271 16.16 3.65 -4.82
C THR A 271 15.33 2.60 -4.09
N LYS A 272 16.00 1.65 -3.44
CA LYS A 272 15.40 0.59 -2.62
C LYS A 272 16.14 0.47 -1.29
N ASN A 273 15.40 0.17 -0.24
CA ASN A 273 15.96 -0.20 1.06
C ASN A 273 15.45 -1.60 1.41
N THR A 274 16.29 -2.60 1.23
CA THR A 274 15.92 -4.01 1.44
C THR A 274 15.64 -4.34 2.89
N VAL A 275 16.24 -3.60 3.83
CA VAL A 275 16.02 -3.78 5.28
C VAL A 275 14.62 -3.27 5.66
N GLU A 276 14.25 -2.07 5.20
CA GLU A 276 12.87 -1.55 5.39
C GLU A 276 11.82 -2.46 4.76
N VAL A 277 12.09 -3.02 3.57
CA VAL A 277 11.20 -3.98 2.92
C VAL A 277 11.04 -5.25 3.74
N ALA A 278 12.12 -5.77 4.34
CA ALA A 278 12.06 -6.95 5.19
C ALA A 278 11.23 -6.70 6.45
N VAL A 279 11.42 -5.55 7.10
CA VAL A 279 10.60 -5.11 8.25
C VAL A 279 9.13 -4.99 7.85
N ALA A 280 8.82 -4.31 6.75
CA ALA A 280 7.44 -4.18 6.26
C ALA A 280 6.81 -5.55 5.97
N ALA A 281 7.55 -6.46 5.33
CA ALA A 281 7.07 -7.80 5.01
C ALA A 281 6.78 -8.64 6.27
N ASP A 282 7.60 -8.55 7.31
CA ASP A 282 7.34 -9.24 8.58
C ASP A 282 6.06 -8.71 9.25
N ILE A 283 5.89 -7.38 9.30
CA ILE A 283 4.69 -6.75 9.85
C ILE A 283 3.45 -7.24 9.10
N VAL A 284 3.48 -7.28 7.77
CA VAL A 284 2.34 -7.78 6.98
C VAL A 284 2.08 -9.26 7.21
N ALA A 285 3.12 -10.09 7.31
CA ALA A 285 2.97 -11.50 7.61
C ALA A 285 2.32 -11.73 8.99
N ARG A 286 2.66 -10.89 9.98
CA ARG A 286 2.04 -10.91 11.31
C ARG A 286 0.58 -10.46 11.28
N LEU A 287 0.27 -9.42 10.52
CA LEU A 287 -1.11 -8.97 10.31
C LEU A 287 -1.97 -10.09 9.71
N PHE A 288 -1.45 -10.78 8.70
CA PHE A 288 -2.13 -11.92 8.07
C PHE A 288 -2.38 -13.07 9.06
N LYS A 289 -1.36 -13.47 9.83
CA LYS A 289 -1.52 -14.51 10.88
C LYS A 289 -2.53 -14.10 11.96
N GLY A 290 -2.49 -12.84 12.40
CA GLY A 290 -3.40 -12.29 13.40
C GLY A 290 -4.86 -12.21 12.93
N THR A 291 -5.08 -12.06 11.61
CA THR A 291 -6.42 -12.16 11.01
C THR A 291 -6.94 -13.59 10.91
N SER A 292 -6.08 -14.59 10.67
CA SER A 292 -6.50 -16.00 10.60
C SER A 292 -6.90 -16.60 11.96
N PHE A 293 -6.33 -16.09 13.07
CA PHE A 293 -6.58 -16.64 14.41
C PHE A 293 -7.82 -16.03 15.09
N ASN A 294 -8.18 -14.78 14.78
CA ASN A 294 -9.32 -14.10 15.37
C ASN A 294 -10.58 -14.25 14.48
N LEU A 295 -11.15 -15.45 14.47
CA LEU A 295 -12.38 -15.87 13.77
C LEU A 295 -13.69 -15.25 14.32
N ARG A 296 -13.70 -13.97 14.72
CA ARG A 296 -14.95 -13.29 15.13
C ARG A 296 -15.10 -11.90 14.51
N ARG A 297 -15.90 -11.87 13.43
CA ARG A 297 -16.85 -10.82 12.99
C ARG A 297 -16.35 -9.37 12.85
N GLN A 298 -15.25 -9.08 12.18
CA GLN A 298 -15.07 -7.74 11.59
C GLN A 298 -14.37 -7.81 10.23
N ASN A 299 -15.02 -7.30 9.17
CA ASN A 299 -14.41 -7.02 7.87
C ASN A 299 -13.18 -6.12 8.09
N ARG A 300 -11.98 -6.64 7.83
CA ARG A 300 -10.70 -5.93 8.02
C ARG A 300 -10.04 -5.69 6.68
N ARG A 301 -10.23 -4.51 6.08
CA ARG A 301 -9.52 -4.14 4.84
C ARG A 301 -8.13 -3.62 5.23
N LEU A 302 -7.08 -4.31 4.84
CA LEU A 302 -5.70 -3.84 5.00
C LEU A 302 -5.13 -3.45 3.63
N GLU A 303 -4.23 -2.48 3.59
CA GLU A 303 -3.49 -2.11 2.37
C GLU A 303 -2.13 -1.49 2.74
N LEU A 304 -1.06 -1.88 2.04
CA LEU A 304 0.31 -1.53 2.38
C LEU A 304 0.85 -0.41 1.48
N VAL A 305 0.76 0.85 1.90
CA VAL A 305 1.24 1.97 1.07
C VAL A 305 2.74 2.23 1.22
N ALA A 306 3.57 1.54 0.43
CA ALA A 306 5.02 1.77 0.40
C ALA A 306 5.41 2.96 -0.52
N TYR A 307 6.23 3.90 -0.01
CA TYR A 307 6.52 5.19 -0.63
C TYR A 307 7.22 5.15 -2.01
N HIS A 308 7.85 4.05 -2.44
CA HIS A 308 8.51 3.99 -3.76
C HIS A 308 8.61 2.57 -4.35
N HIS A 309 9.14 2.49 -5.58
CA HIS A 309 9.09 1.41 -6.58
C HIS A 309 9.69 0.04 -6.16
N THR A 310 9.52 -0.39 -4.93
CA THR A 310 9.83 -1.74 -4.46
C THR A 310 8.74 -2.74 -4.83
N ARG A 311 8.14 -2.59 -6.01
CA ARG A 311 7.16 -3.52 -6.57
C ARG A 311 7.78 -4.91 -6.77
N LEU A 312 9.08 -4.99 -7.05
CA LEU A 312 9.71 -6.22 -7.53
C LEU A 312 10.12 -7.24 -6.43
N LYS A 313 10.53 -6.79 -5.23
CA LYS A 313 10.84 -7.73 -4.12
C LYS A 313 9.61 -8.15 -3.33
N TYR A 314 8.62 -7.26 -3.16
CA TYR A 314 7.34 -7.63 -2.55
C TYR A 314 6.59 -8.67 -3.39
N LEU A 315 6.64 -8.56 -4.73
CA LEU A 315 6.09 -9.60 -5.63
C LEU A 315 6.78 -10.98 -5.48
N HIS A 316 8.08 -11.02 -5.13
CA HIS A 316 8.77 -12.28 -4.89
C HIS A 316 8.35 -12.94 -3.56
N LEU A 317 8.10 -12.15 -2.51
CA LEU A 317 7.49 -12.63 -1.27
C LEU A 317 6.02 -13.01 -1.48
N ASN A 318 5.30 -12.29 -2.34
CA ASN A 318 3.93 -12.62 -2.74
C ASN A 318 3.82 -13.94 -3.49
N LYS A 319 4.80 -14.41 -4.28
CA LYS A 319 4.68 -15.77 -4.88
C LYS A 319 4.55 -16.89 -3.83
N ASN A 320 5.01 -16.68 -2.60
CA ASN A 320 4.83 -17.62 -1.48
C ASN A 320 3.57 -17.34 -0.65
N LEU A 321 3.09 -16.09 -0.61
CA LEU A 321 1.83 -15.73 0.03
C LEU A 321 0.61 -16.02 -0.85
N GLU A 322 0.68 -15.77 -2.17
CA GLU A 322 -0.33 -16.07 -3.18
C GLU A 322 -0.61 -17.56 -3.31
N LYS A 323 0.40 -18.42 -3.13
CA LYS A 323 0.21 -19.88 -3.03
C LYS A 323 -0.59 -20.29 -1.78
N ARG A 324 -0.74 -19.41 -0.78
CA ARG A 324 -1.55 -19.60 0.43
C ARG A 324 -2.86 -18.81 0.40
N THR A 325 -3.12 -18.00 -0.63
CA THR A 325 -4.34 -17.16 -0.75
C THR A 325 -5.34 -17.65 -1.79
N THR A 326 -5.23 -18.88 -2.30
CA THR A 326 -6.18 -19.48 -3.26
C THR A 326 -7.52 -19.89 -2.64
N HIS A 327 -7.86 -19.38 -1.45
CA HIS A 327 -9.19 -19.54 -0.86
C HIS A 327 -9.95 -18.24 -1.04
N ALA A 328 -10.96 -18.27 -1.91
CA ALA A 328 -11.71 -17.14 -2.45
C ALA A 328 -12.60 -16.37 -1.44
N ASN A 329 -12.26 -16.36 -0.14
CA ASN A 329 -13.03 -15.73 0.95
C ASN A 329 -12.14 -15.17 2.08
N SER A 330 -11.03 -14.51 1.77
CA SER A 330 -10.25 -13.79 2.81
C SER A 330 -10.47 -12.28 2.71
N ASP A 331 -11.02 -11.66 3.76
CA ASP A 331 -11.20 -10.20 3.89
C ASP A 331 -9.88 -9.39 3.88
N PHE A 332 -8.75 -10.05 3.70
CA PHE A 332 -7.41 -9.47 3.75
C PHE A 332 -6.87 -9.21 2.33
N SER A 333 -6.81 -7.94 1.95
CA SER A 333 -6.09 -7.47 0.75
C SER A 333 -4.74 -6.88 1.14
N VAL A 334 -3.79 -6.85 0.20
CA VAL A 334 -2.59 -6.00 0.33
C VAL A 334 -2.31 -5.39 -1.04
N SER A 335 -2.26 -4.07 -1.09
CA SER A 335 -1.91 -3.31 -2.30
C SER A 335 -0.68 -2.47 -2.00
N VAL A 336 0.21 -2.33 -2.99
CA VAL A 336 1.47 -1.58 -2.89
C VAL A 336 1.49 -0.51 -3.98
N ARG A 337 1.47 0.76 -3.57
CA ARG A 337 1.38 1.93 -4.47
C ARG A 337 2.35 3.03 -4.03
N SER A 338 2.84 3.82 -4.97
CA SER A 338 3.56 5.07 -4.68
C SER A 338 2.60 6.13 -4.13
N VAL A 339 3.14 7.19 -3.51
CA VAL A 339 2.33 8.30 -2.98
C VAL A 339 1.43 8.92 -4.05
N ASP A 340 1.99 9.21 -5.22
CA ASP A 340 1.24 9.79 -6.34
C ASP A 340 0.14 8.84 -6.86
N GLY A 341 0.33 7.52 -6.73
CA GLY A 341 -0.67 6.50 -7.11
C GLY A 341 -1.70 6.19 -6.02
N PHE A 342 -1.60 6.84 -4.86
CA PHE A 342 -2.48 6.63 -3.70
C PHE A 342 -3.41 7.83 -3.44
N GLN A 343 -3.44 8.79 -4.36
CA GLN A 343 -4.34 9.94 -4.27
C GLN A 343 -5.81 9.51 -4.29
N GLY A 344 -6.62 10.06 -3.38
CA GLY A 344 -8.03 9.68 -3.20
C GLY A 344 -8.29 8.34 -2.46
N GLY A 345 -7.26 7.52 -2.25
CA GLY A 345 -7.36 6.28 -1.47
C GLY A 345 -7.45 6.53 0.05
N LYS A 346 -8.06 5.60 0.78
CA LYS A 346 -8.08 5.55 2.26
C LYS A 346 -8.07 4.11 2.73
N GLU A 347 -7.25 3.79 3.72
CA GLU A 347 -7.05 2.40 4.15
C GLU A 347 -6.96 2.31 5.68
N ASP A 348 -7.33 1.15 6.24
CA ASP A 348 -7.42 1.01 7.69
C ASP A 348 -6.04 1.06 8.37
N VAL A 349 -5.06 0.39 7.77
CA VAL A 349 -3.66 0.35 8.20
C VAL A 349 -2.80 0.82 7.04
N ILE A 350 -1.80 1.65 7.30
CA ILE A 350 -0.82 2.08 6.31
C ILE A 350 0.59 1.97 6.89
N ILE A 351 1.48 1.37 6.11
CA ILE A 351 2.91 1.28 6.45
C ILE A 351 3.71 2.05 5.41
N ILE A 352 4.29 3.18 5.81
CA ILE A 352 5.12 4.02 4.96
C ILE A 352 6.56 3.55 5.09
N SER A 353 7.22 3.15 4.01
CA SER A 353 8.67 2.97 3.96
C SER A 353 9.33 4.21 3.39
N THR A 354 10.19 4.91 4.13
CA THR A 354 10.84 6.14 3.64
C THR A 354 11.99 5.86 2.67
N VAL A 355 12.53 4.63 2.63
CA VAL A 355 13.61 4.15 1.74
C VAL A 355 14.96 4.85 1.94
N ARG A 356 14.99 6.08 2.47
CA ARG A 356 16.18 6.91 2.59
C ARG A 356 17.01 6.51 3.79
N CYS A 357 18.28 6.25 3.51
CA CYS A 357 19.30 6.05 4.51
C CYS A 357 20.62 6.62 3.99
N ASN A 358 20.91 7.87 4.37
CA ASN A 358 22.14 8.55 4.00
C ASN A 358 22.53 9.58 5.08
N GLY A 359 23.84 9.69 5.35
CA GLY A 359 24.36 10.63 6.35
C GLY A 359 24.14 12.11 6.00
N ARG A 360 23.88 12.41 4.71
CA ARG A 360 23.67 13.78 4.19
C ARG A 360 22.25 14.31 4.38
N GLY A 361 21.29 13.49 4.84
CA GLY A 361 19.89 13.88 5.00
C GLY A 361 19.15 14.14 3.67
N SER A 362 19.66 13.66 2.54
CA SER A 362 19.03 13.89 1.23
C SER A 362 17.75 13.08 1.09
N MET A 363 16.63 13.78 1.04
CA MET A 363 15.29 13.19 0.94
C MET A 363 14.81 13.06 -0.50
N GLY A 364 15.31 13.90 -1.42
CA GLY A 364 14.81 14.00 -2.79
C GLY A 364 13.29 14.20 -2.82
N PHE A 365 12.58 13.29 -3.48
CA PHE A 365 11.11 13.31 -3.67
C PHE A 365 10.28 13.42 -2.37
N LEU A 366 10.82 12.99 -1.23
CA LEU A 366 10.21 13.07 0.12
C LEU A 366 10.18 14.46 0.72
N SER A 367 11.01 15.38 0.24
CA SER A 367 11.06 16.75 0.77
C SER A 367 9.80 17.58 0.44
N ASN A 368 9.00 17.13 -0.52
CA ASN A 368 7.80 17.84 -0.94
C ASN A 368 6.72 17.81 0.16
N HIS A 369 6.33 19.00 0.64
CA HIS A 369 5.33 19.19 1.70
C HIS A 369 3.96 18.58 1.35
N GLN A 370 3.48 18.77 0.13
CA GLN A 370 2.18 18.26 -0.33
C GLN A 370 2.14 16.72 -0.36
N ARG A 371 3.25 16.09 -0.77
CA ARG A 371 3.37 14.61 -0.73
C ARG A 371 3.38 14.06 0.69
N ALA A 372 4.10 14.74 1.60
CA ALA A 372 4.09 14.38 3.00
C ALA A 372 2.67 14.47 3.57
N ASN A 373 1.94 15.55 3.27
CA ASN A 373 0.55 15.70 3.71
C ASN A 373 -0.35 14.59 3.14
N VAL A 374 -0.26 14.30 1.84
CA VAL A 374 -1.04 13.22 1.22
C VAL A 374 -0.76 11.91 1.94
N VAL A 375 0.50 11.46 2.05
CA VAL A 375 0.81 10.13 2.58
C VAL A 375 0.45 9.96 4.06
N LEU A 376 0.61 11.00 4.88
CA LEU A 376 0.31 10.96 6.31
C LEU A 376 -1.20 10.95 6.61
N THR A 377 -2.03 11.41 5.66
CA THR A 377 -3.50 11.55 5.85
C THR A 377 -4.32 10.40 5.26
N ARG A 378 -3.65 9.30 4.87
CA ARG A 378 -4.29 8.17 4.20
C ARG A 378 -4.85 7.11 5.16
N ALA A 379 -4.26 7.01 6.34
CA ALA A 379 -4.55 5.94 7.30
C ALA A 379 -5.79 6.28 8.13
N ARG A 380 -6.67 5.30 8.36
CA ARG A 380 -7.84 5.50 9.23
C ARG A 380 -7.53 5.15 10.68
N HIS A 381 -6.94 3.98 10.93
CA HIS A 381 -6.77 3.44 12.28
C HIS A 381 -5.29 3.33 12.70
N CYS A 382 -4.41 2.90 11.80
CA CYS A 382 -2.98 2.72 12.10
C CYS A 382 -2.08 3.29 10.99
N LEU A 383 -1.14 4.16 11.39
CA LEU A 383 -0.08 4.68 10.55
C LEU A 383 1.29 4.28 11.13
N TRP A 384 2.02 3.43 10.43
CA TRP A 384 3.36 2.99 10.83
C TRP A 384 4.41 3.45 9.83
N ILE A 385 5.36 4.25 10.29
CA ILE A 385 6.38 4.85 9.43
C ILE A 385 7.70 4.13 9.68
N LEU A 386 8.25 3.50 8.65
CA LEU A 386 9.54 2.82 8.65
C LEU A 386 10.58 3.75 8.02
N GLY A 387 11.68 4.01 8.73
CA GLY A 387 12.72 4.85 8.18
C GLY A 387 13.94 4.99 9.06
N ASN A 388 15.03 5.50 8.48
CA ASN A 388 16.22 5.82 9.25
C ASN A 388 16.07 7.18 9.94
N GLY A 389 15.89 7.16 11.27
CA GLY A 389 15.65 8.37 12.07
C GLY A 389 16.78 9.41 11.96
N VAL A 390 18.03 8.99 11.86
CA VAL A 390 19.19 9.89 11.70
C VAL A 390 19.13 10.63 10.38
N THR A 391 18.87 9.92 9.29
CA THR A 391 18.73 10.49 7.94
C THR A 391 17.59 11.51 7.89
N LEU A 392 16.44 11.15 8.47
CA LEU A 392 15.24 11.98 8.47
C LEU A 392 15.42 13.25 9.32
N ILE A 393 16.08 13.16 10.48
CA ILE A 393 16.42 14.32 11.31
C ILE A 393 17.37 15.27 10.58
N ASN A 394 18.36 14.72 9.88
CA ASN A 394 19.34 15.51 9.13
C ASN A 394 18.77 16.15 7.86
N SER A 395 17.54 15.80 7.45
CA SER A 395 16.95 16.31 6.21
C SER A 395 16.57 17.78 6.20
N GLY A 396 16.38 18.39 7.37
CA GLY A 396 15.86 19.77 7.47
C GLY A 396 14.44 19.95 6.93
N SER A 397 13.73 18.88 6.60
CA SER A 397 12.39 18.90 5.98
C SER A 397 11.28 18.63 7.01
N VAL A 398 10.02 18.54 6.54
CA VAL A 398 8.86 18.09 7.34
C VAL A 398 9.16 16.81 8.13
N TRP A 399 9.94 15.90 7.56
CA TRP A 399 10.30 14.64 8.20
C TRP A 399 11.15 14.80 9.45
N LYS A 400 11.99 15.85 9.55
CA LYS A 400 12.70 16.18 10.79
C LYS A 400 11.70 16.50 11.89
N LYS A 401 10.73 17.37 11.58
CA LYS A 401 9.68 17.75 12.54
C LYS A 401 8.83 16.55 12.95
N LEU A 402 8.52 15.67 11.99
CA LEU A 402 7.77 14.43 12.23
C LEU A 402 8.50 13.50 13.21
N VAL A 403 9.81 13.28 13.01
CA VAL A 403 10.58 12.41 13.91
C VAL A 403 10.72 13.01 15.30
N VAL A 404 10.93 14.33 15.40
CA VAL A 404 10.97 15.03 16.70
C VAL A 404 9.62 14.92 17.41
N ASP A 405 8.53 15.09 16.69
CA ASP A 405 7.17 14.96 17.21
C ASP A 405 6.87 13.53 17.69
N ALA A 406 7.23 12.51 16.91
CA ALA A 406 7.08 11.12 17.29
C ALA A 406 7.87 10.78 18.57
N LYS A 407 9.08 11.34 18.74
CA LYS A 407 9.87 11.20 19.97
C LYS A 407 9.19 11.89 21.16
N ALA A 408 8.69 13.11 20.98
CA ALA A 408 8.02 13.86 22.04
C ALA A 408 6.73 13.17 22.52
N GLN A 409 6.01 12.49 21.63
CA GLN A 409 4.79 11.74 21.94
C GLN A 409 5.05 10.32 22.48
N GLY A 410 6.31 9.88 22.57
CA GLY A 410 6.63 8.51 22.97
C GLY A 410 6.25 7.44 21.93
N CYS A 411 6.07 7.83 20.67
CA CYS A 411 5.68 6.97 19.55
C CYS A 411 6.89 6.61 18.64
N PHE A 412 8.12 6.84 19.10
CA PHE A 412 9.35 6.50 18.39
C PHE A 412 9.94 5.20 18.96
N TYR A 413 10.10 4.18 18.11
CA TYR A 413 10.55 2.85 18.48
C TYR A 413 11.72 2.40 17.60
N ASP A 414 12.56 1.49 18.07
CA ASP A 414 13.58 0.87 17.22
C ASP A 414 13.12 -0.51 16.75
N ALA A 415 13.31 -0.81 15.45
CA ALA A 415 12.95 -2.11 14.90
C ALA A 415 13.69 -3.27 15.60
N ASN A 416 14.86 -3.03 16.20
CA ASN A 416 15.61 -4.06 16.90
C ASN A 416 15.03 -4.42 18.28
N ASP A 417 14.12 -3.61 18.82
CA ASP A 417 13.47 -3.88 20.11
C ASP A 417 12.42 -5.01 20.01
N ASP A 418 11.87 -5.25 18.81
CA ASP A 418 11.01 -6.40 18.53
C ASP A 418 11.84 -7.56 17.97
N LYS A 419 11.75 -8.74 18.63
CA LYS A 419 12.55 -9.92 18.27
C LYS A 419 12.34 -10.38 16.81
N ASN A 420 11.11 -10.31 16.29
CA ASN A 420 10.81 -10.74 14.92
C ASN A 420 11.36 -9.74 13.90
N LEU A 421 11.20 -8.45 14.19
CA LEU A 421 11.76 -7.39 13.34
C LEU A 421 13.29 -7.42 13.35
N ALA A 422 13.93 -7.64 14.50
CA ALA A 422 15.38 -7.82 14.60
C ALA A 422 15.86 -9.02 13.76
N GLN A 423 15.13 -10.13 13.77
CA GLN A 423 15.43 -11.30 12.94
C GLN A 423 15.27 -10.98 11.44
N ALA A 424 14.21 -10.24 11.05
CA ALA A 424 13.99 -9.82 9.67
C ALA A 424 15.11 -8.87 9.19
N VAL A 425 15.53 -7.92 10.03
CA VAL A 425 16.67 -7.03 9.78
C VAL A 425 17.96 -7.84 9.61
N GLY A 426 18.24 -8.78 10.53
CA GLY A 426 19.40 -9.65 10.45
C GLY A 426 19.42 -10.50 9.18
N GLY A 427 18.29 -11.09 8.80
CA GLY A 427 18.16 -11.85 7.56
C GLY A 427 18.44 -11.01 6.32
N ALA A 428 17.90 -9.80 6.26
CA ALA A 428 18.15 -8.87 5.14
C ALA A 428 19.61 -8.44 5.04
N LEU A 429 20.30 -8.21 6.18
CA LEU A 429 21.71 -7.84 6.19
C LEU A 429 22.62 -8.98 5.72
N VAL A 430 22.28 -10.24 6.04
CA VAL A 430 23.00 -11.41 5.53
C VAL A 430 22.83 -11.53 4.01
N GLU A 431 21.62 -11.36 3.47
CA GLU A 431 21.38 -11.37 2.03
C GLU A 431 22.16 -10.27 1.28
N LEU A 432 22.44 -9.15 1.94
CA LEU A 432 23.22 -8.04 1.40
C LEU A 432 24.74 -8.22 1.57
N ASN A 433 25.21 -9.31 2.16
CA ASN A 433 26.61 -9.56 2.51
C ASN A 433 27.23 -8.52 3.47
N GLN A 434 26.40 -7.81 4.26
CA GLN A 434 26.81 -6.71 5.16
C GLN A 434 27.03 -7.19 6.60
N LEU A 435 27.86 -8.23 6.76
CA LEU A 435 28.14 -8.84 8.07
C LEU A 435 28.91 -7.90 9.00
N ASP A 436 29.69 -6.97 8.46
CA ASP A 436 30.49 -6.02 9.25
C ASP A 436 29.61 -5.10 10.11
N ILE A 437 28.37 -4.83 9.67
CA ILE A 437 27.38 -4.04 10.42
C ILE A 437 26.80 -4.87 11.58
N LEU A 438 26.62 -6.17 11.37
CA LEU A 438 26.18 -7.12 12.41
C LEU A 438 27.26 -7.32 13.49
N LEU A 439 28.53 -7.20 13.12
CA LEU A 439 29.67 -7.46 14.00
C LEU A 439 30.15 -6.24 14.81
N LYS A 440 29.57 -5.05 14.60
CA LYS A 440 29.95 -3.84 15.35
C LYS A 440 29.52 -3.90 16.82
N PRO A 441 30.35 -3.40 17.77
CA PRO A 441 29.95 -3.26 19.17
C PRO A 441 28.69 -2.39 19.28
N GLY A 442 27.62 -2.92 19.90
CA GLY A 442 26.31 -2.26 19.99
C GLY A 442 25.31 -2.63 18.89
N SER A 443 25.63 -3.56 17.99
CA SER A 443 24.64 -4.15 17.07
C SER A 443 23.57 -4.95 17.84
N PHE A 444 22.44 -5.26 17.20
CA PHE A 444 21.35 -6.00 17.85
C PHE A 444 21.75 -7.42 18.29
N LEU A 445 22.80 -8.01 17.70
CA LEU A 445 23.36 -9.29 18.13
C LEU A 445 24.02 -9.18 19.52
N PHE A 446 24.52 -8.00 19.88
CA PHE A 446 25.26 -7.75 21.12
C PHE A 446 24.52 -6.86 22.12
N SER A 447 23.41 -6.23 21.73
CA SER A 447 22.65 -5.31 22.60
C SER A 447 21.98 -6.01 23.79
N ASN A 448 21.72 -7.33 23.69
CA ASN A 448 20.95 -8.07 24.68
C ASN A 448 21.73 -9.11 25.49
N THR A 449 23.07 -9.05 25.53
CA THR A 449 23.85 -10.06 26.26
C THR A 449 25.04 -9.51 27.05
N ARG A 450 25.39 -10.24 28.12
CA ARG A 450 26.60 -10.12 28.96
C ARG A 450 27.92 -10.03 28.18
N TRP A 451 27.90 -10.25 26.86
CA TRP A 451 29.06 -10.29 25.97
C TRP A 451 29.60 -8.93 25.55
N ASN A 452 28.87 -7.83 25.78
CA ASN A 452 29.43 -6.48 25.59
C ASN A 452 30.68 -6.23 26.46
N HIS A 453 30.77 -6.87 27.63
CA HIS A 453 31.97 -6.83 28.48
C HIS A 453 33.08 -7.75 27.96
N ALA A 454 32.74 -8.96 27.49
CA ALA A 454 33.70 -9.91 26.97
C ALA A 454 34.35 -9.39 25.66
N ILE A 455 33.58 -8.88 24.70
CA ILE A 455 34.12 -8.38 23.43
C ILE A 455 34.91 -7.08 23.63
N ARG A 456 34.51 -6.20 24.57
CA ARG A 456 35.32 -5.03 24.96
C ARG A 456 36.65 -5.41 25.60
N LEU A 457 36.69 -6.51 26.36
CA LEU A 457 37.93 -7.01 26.97
C LEU A 457 38.87 -7.68 25.95
N TYR A 458 38.37 -8.12 24.80
CA TYR A 458 39.13 -8.93 23.84
C TYR A 458 39.51 -8.22 22.53
N THR A 459 38.92 -7.06 22.20
CA THR A 459 39.08 -6.50 20.84
C THR A 459 40.28 -5.59 20.59
N LEU A 460 41.11 -5.15 21.55
CA LEU A 460 42.39 -4.47 21.20
C LEU A 460 43.45 -4.49 22.30
N SER A 461 43.09 -4.36 23.59
CA SER A 461 44.10 -4.11 24.63
C SER A 461 44.89 -5.32 25.14
N GLN A 462 44.42 -6.56 24.92
CA GLN A 462 45.20 -7.77 25.24
C GLN A 462 46.01 -8.31 24.07
N PHE A 463 45.66 -7.96 22.82
CA PHE A 463 46.40 -8.44 21.65
C PHE A 463 47.73 -7.66 21.47
N GLU A 464 47.74 -6.35 21.73
CA GLU A 464 48.98 -5.56 21.82
C GLU A 464 49.82 -5.98 23.04
N PHE A 465 49.19 -6.18 24.21
CA PHE A 465 49.89 -6.61 25.42
C PHE A 465 50.52 -8.01 25.29
N LEU A 466 49.84 -8.96 24.63
CA LEU A 466 50.38 -10.31 24.38
C LEU A 466 51.48 -10.33 23.33
N ILE A 467 51.48 -9.41 22.37
CA ILE A 467 52.57 -9.24 21.39
C ILE A 467 53.78 -8.58 22.07
N ASP A 468 53.57 -7.56 22.89
CA ASP A 468 54.63 -6.89 23.64
C ASP A 468 55.27 -7.83 24.68
N GLU A 469 54.48 -8.64 25.41
CA GLU A 469 55.02 -9.67 26.32
C GLU A 469 55.80 -10.76 25.59
N ALA A 470 55.34 -11.18 24.40
CA ALA A 470 56.01 -12.20 23.60
C ALA A 470 57.32 -11.69 22.98
N ILE A 471 57.40 -10.41 22.63
CA ILE A 471 58.60 -9.74 22.10
C ILE A 471 59.61 -9.46 23.23
N ILE A 472 59.15 -9.06 24.42
CA ILE A 472 60.02 -8.67 25.54
C ILE A 472 60.59 -9.89 26.30
N ASN A 473 59.83 -10.98 26.46
CA ASN A 473 60.22 -12.07 27.39
C ASN A 473 60.77 -13.34 26.74
N GLY A 474 60.92 -13.41 25.41
CA GLY A 474 61.72 -14.46 24.73
C GLY A 474 61.42 -15.90 25.15
N LYS A 475 60.20 -16.22 25.58
CA LYS A 475 59.79 -17.56 26.03
C LYS A 475 58.62 -18.05 25.20
N ASN A 476 58.75 -19.31 24.75
CA ASN A 476 57.71 -20.11 24.12
C ASN A 476 56.42 -20.12 24.97
N MET A 477 55.52 -19.18 24.70
CA MET A 477 54.13 -19.32 25.12
C MET A 477 53.52 -20.48 24.36
N ASN A 478 52.78 -21.32 25.07
CA ASN A 478 52.17 -22.52 24.54
C ASN A 478 51.04 -22.13 23.57
N PHE A 479 51.40 -21.90 22.30
CA PHE A 479 50.55 -21.42 21.20
C PHE A 479 49.24 -22.21 21.08
N MET A 480 49.28 -23.49 21.44
CA MET A 480 48.11 -24.39 21.56
C MET A 480 47.02 -23.85 22.49
N ARG A 481 47.37 -23.21 23.62
CA ARG A 481 46.42 -22.71 24.61
C ARG A 481 45.73 -21.43 24.16
N ILE A 482 46.47 -20.55 23.48
CA ILE A 482 45.94 -19.31 22.90
C ILE A 482 45.05 -19.65 21.69
N ARG A 483 45.52 -20.56 20.82
CA ARG A 483 44.74 -21.07 19.69
C ARG A 483 43.47 -21.77 20.15
N ARG A 484 43.52 -22.59 21.20
CA ARG A 484 42.33 -23.28 21.74
C ARG A 484 41.33 -22.28 22.32
N ARG A 485 41.76 -21.28 23.10
CA ARG A 485 40.86 -20.21 23.58
C ARG A 485 40.25 -19.37 22.45
N TYR A 486 41.01 -19.09 21.39
CA TYR A 486 40.49 -18.41 20.21
C TYR A 486 39.46 -19.27 19.47
N ILE A 487 39.74 -20.57 19.29
CA ILE A 487 38.80 -21.54 18.69
C ILE A 487 37.54 -21.67 19.54
N ASP A 488 37.66 -21.81 20.86
CA ASP A 488 36.51 -21.93 21.77
C ASP A 488 35.61 -20.67 21.71
N VAL A 489 36.21 -19.49 21.56
CA VAL A 489 35.48 -18.21 21.39
C VAL A 489 34.82 -18.13 20.01
N VAL A 490 35.51 -18.56 18.94
CA VAL A 490 34.96 -18.61 17.59
C VAL A 490 33.83 -19.64 17.47
N GLU A 491 33.95 -20.79 18.13
CA GLU A 491 32.92 -21.83 18.21
C GLU A 491 31.72 -21.37 19.02
N ALA A 492 31.92 -20.76 20.19
CA ALA A 492 30.85 -20.16 20.98
C ALA A 492 30.13 -19.02 20.23
N PHE A 493 30.89 -18.24 19.45
CA PHE A 493 30.35 -17.18 18.59
C PHE A 493 29.55 -17.76 17.41
N SER A 494 30.06 -18.83 16.78
CA SER A 494 29.38 -19.58 15.72
C SER A 494 28.07 -20.21 16.23
N ASP A 495 28.07 -20.81 17.41
CA ASP A 495 26.88 -21.38 18.07
C ASP A 495 25.84 -20.30 18.40
N HIS A 496 26.28 -19.12 18.82
CA HIS A 496 25.40 -17.99 19.08
C HIS A 496 24.75 -17.45 17.80
N LEU A 497 25.52 -17.33 16.71
CA LEU A 497 25.00 -17.00 15.38
C LEU A 497 24.03 -18.09 14.89
N GLN A 498 24.31 -19.36 15.16
CA GLN A 498 23.43 -20.48 14.80
C GLN A 498 22.06 -20.41 15.46
N ARG A 499 22.01 -19.95 16.71
CA ARG A 499 20.75 -19.78 17.46
C ARG A 499 19.99 -18.51 17.09
N SER A 500 20.68 -17.50 16.56
CA SER A 500 20.13 -16.16 16.34
C SER A 500 19.71 -15.89 14.88
N LEU A 501 20.17 -16.71 13.93
CA LEU A 501 19.90 -16.56 12.49
C LEU A 501 19.34 -17.87 11.88
N PRO A 502 18.48 -17.81 10.85
CA PRO A 502 17.98 -19.01 10.16
C PRO A 502 19.09 -19.86 9.51
N LEU A 503 18.95 -21.19 9.48
CA LEU A 503 19.87 -22.18 8.89
C LEU A 503 20.41 -21.83 7.49
N ARG A 504 19.58 -21.25 6.60
CA ARG A 504 20.02 -20.82 5.26
C ARG A 504 21.05 -19.70 5.28
N ASN A 505 21.00 -18.81 6.27
CA ASN A 505 21.89 -17.66 6.42
C ASN A 505 23.24 -18.08 7.01
N LEU A 506 23.25 -19.16 7.80
CA LEU A 506 24.47 -19.73 8.38
C LEU A 506 25.38 -20.36 7.33
N CYS A 507 24.82 -21.02 6.30
CA CYS A 507 25.61 -21.51 5.17
C CYS A 507 26.27 -20.37 4.35
N ALA A 508 25.62 -19.20 4.26
CA ALA A 508 26.20 -18.04 3.58
C ALA A 508 27.34 -17.41 4.40
N ILE A 509 27.18 -17.34 5.72
CA ILE A 509 28.22 -16.88 6.67
C ILE A 509 29.41 -17.86 6.67
N GLN A 510 29.17 -19.18 6.73
CA GLN A 510 30.22 -20.21 6.65
C GLN A 510 31.01 -20.14 5.33
N ARG A 511 30.32 -19.96 4.19
CA ARG A 511 30.98 -19.80 2.88
C ARG A 511 31.85 -18.55 2.78
N LYS A 512 31.47 -17.47 3.47
CA LYS A 512 32.27 -16.23 3.51
C LYS A 512 33.47 -16.37 4.44
N PHE A 513 33.32 -17.02 5.59
CA PHE A 513 34.44 -17.36 6.49
C PHE A 513 35.49 -18.24 5.79
N SER A 514 35.06 -19.23 4.99
CA SER A 514 35.96 -20.05 4.16
C SER A 514 36.57 -19.30 2.97
N ALA A 515 35.95 -18.21 2.51
CA ALA A 515 36.49 -17.36 1.44
C ALA A 515 37.44 -16.26 1.98
N THR A 516 37.30 -15.85 3.23
CA THR A 516 38.24 -14.94 3.92
C THR A 516 39.48 -15.64 4.45
N GLU A 517 39.53 -16.97 4.49
CA GLU A 517 40.77 -17.72 4.73
C GLU A 517 41.87 -17.37 3.71
N SER A 518 41.52 -16.89 2.51
CA SER A 518 42.50 -16.43 1.51
C SER A 518 42.92 -14.96 1.62
N ASP A 519 42.20 -14.11 2.37
CA ASP A 519 42.47 -12.66 2.50
C ASP A 519 42.93 -12.21 3.90
N LEU A 520 43.16 -13.14 4.84
CA LEU A 520 43.93 -12.83 6.05
C LEU A 520 45.42 -12.67 5.71
N GLY A 521 45.80 -11.48 5.24
CA GLY A 521 47.21 -11.06 5.16
C GLY A 521 47.97 -11.15 6.51
N ILE A 522 47.24 -11.30 7.62
CA ILE A 522 47.80 -11.57 8.96
C ILE A 522 48.38 -13.00 9.05
N PHE A 523 47.81 -13.97 8.35
CA PHE A 523 48.32 -15.35 8.32
C PHE A 523 49.60 -15.46 7.46
N THR A 524 49.70 -14.72 6.35
CA THR A 524 50.91 -14.72 5.50
C THR A 524 52.10 -14.08 6.23
N VAL A 525 51.87 -13.02 7.02
CA VAL A 525 52.90 -12.38 7.86
C VAL A 525 53.36 -13.32 8.98
N LEU A 526 52.44 -14.02 9.66
CA LEU A 526 52.79 -15.02 10.67
C LEU A 526 53.54 -16.23 10.07
N VAL A 527 53.15 -16.70 8.88
CA VAL A 527 53.84 -17.80 8.18
C VAL A 527 55.23 -17.38 7.69
N GLU A 528 55.42 -16.16 7.17
CA GLU A 528 56.76 -15.66 6.80
C GLU A 528 57.66 -15.40 8.02
N ILE A 529 57.12 -14.93 9.14
CA ILE A 529 57.87 -14.77 10.40
C ILE A 529 58.30 -16.14 10.96
N THR A 530 57.44 -17.15 10.83
CA THR A 530 57.74 -18.54 11.25
C THR A 530 58.75 -19.19 10.31
N ARG A 531 58.70 -18.89 9.01
CA ARG A 531 59.66 -19.40 8.01
C ARG A 531 61.03 -18.72 8.13
N ALA A 532 61.05 -17.43 8.44
CA ALA A 532 62.27 -16.68 8.75
C ALA A 532 62.92 -17.10 10.09
N SER A 533 62.11 -17.52 11.07
CA SER A 533 62.61 -18.06 12.34
C SER A 533 63.17 -19.49 12.18
N ASN A 534 62.55 -20.32 11.32
CA ASN A 534 63.04 -21.69 11.09
C ASN A 534 64.28 -21.74 10.17
N GLU A 535 64.43 -20.81 9.22
CA GLU A 535 65.66 -20.70 8.40
C GLU A 535 66.82 -20.03 9.16
N SER A 536 66.57 -19.42 10.32
CA SER A 536 67.59 -18.78 11.15
C SER A 536 68.47 -19.74 11.97
N ASN A 537 68.23 -21.06 11.87
CA ASN A 537 69.09 -22.09 12.45
C ASN A 537 70.17 -22.63 11.51
N SER A 538 70.31 -22.06 10.30
CA SER A 538 71.45 -22.37 9.42
C SER A 538 72.08 -21.10 8.87
N ASN A 539 73.26 -20.77 9.43
CA ASN A 539 74.29 -19.86 8.93
C ASN A 539 74.24 -18.36 9.37
N PRO A 540 75.22 -17.87 10.17
CA PRO A 540 75.24 -16.50 10.70
C PRO A 540 76.09 -15.59 9.81
N ARG A 541 75.63 -15.24 8.60
CA ARG A 541 76.21 -14.13 7.80
C ARG A 541 75.13 -13.49 6.93
N ASN A 542 74.37 -12.54 7.48
CA ASN A 542 73.80 -11.40 6.73
C ASN A 542 72.97 -10.48 7.66
N GLY A 543 73.65 -9.58 8.38
CA GLY A 543 73.01 -8.57 9.22
C GLY A 543 72.29 -7.46 8.43
N ARG A 544 72.73 -7.17 7.20
CA ARG A 544 72.17 -6.06 6.37
C ARG A 544 70.86 -6.38 5.64
N GLU A 545 70.48 -7.65 5.51
CA GLU A 545 69.18 -8.04 4.94
C GLU A 545 68.05 -8.05 5.97
N LYS A 546 68.37 -8.20 7.27
CA LYS A 546 67.40 -8.14 8.37
C LYS A 546 66.78 -6.74 8.53
N GLU A 547 67.58 -5.68 8.50
CA GLU A 547 67.08 -4.29 8.61
C GLU A 547 66.18 -3.88 7.44
N LYS A 548 66.54 -4.26 6.20
CA LYS A 548 65.74 -3.93 5.01
C LYS A 548 64.36 -4.61 4.98
N ARG A 549 64.20 -5.78 5.62
CA ARG A 549 62.92 -6.49 5.70
C ARG A 549 62.01 -5.98 6.81
N VAL A 550 62.57 -5.58 7.95
CA VAL A 550 61.80 -4.97 9.05
C VAL A 550 61.27 -3.58 8.67
N GLU A 551 62.04 -2.79 7.91
CA GLU A 551 61.60 -1.49 7.37
C GLU A 551 60.41 -1.61 6.38
N LYS A 552 60.30 -2.76 5.69
CA LYS A 552 59.23 -3.04 4.73
C LYS A 552 57.91 -3.42 5.42
N VAL A 553 57.98 -3.99 6.62
CA VAL A 553 56.81 -4.35 7.45
C VAL A 553 56.21 -3.12 8.14
N ARG A 554 57.03 -2.15 8.57
CA ARG A 554 56.55 -0.88 9.13
C ARG A 554 55.81 0.03 8.15
N LYS A 555 55.98 -0.17 6.83
CA LYS A 555 55.26 0.58 5.79
C LYS A 555 53.87 0.03 5.46
N PHE A 556 53.50 -1.12 6.02
CA PHE A 556 52.20 -1.79 5.79
C PHE A 556 51.23 -1.70 6.98
N SER A 557 51.66 -1.05 8.07
CA SER A 557 50.80 -0.61 9.19
C SER A 557 50.27 0.78 8.89
#